data_AF-R5IXF6-F1
#
_entry.id   AF-R5IXF6-F1
#
_cell.length_a   1.000
_cell.length_b   1.000
_cell.length_c   1.000
_cell.angle_alpha   90.00
_cell.angle_beta   90.00
_cell.angle_gamma   90.00
#
_symmetry.space_group_name_H-M   'P 1'
#
loop_
_entity.id
_entity.type
_entity.pdbx_description
1 polymer ?
#
loop_
_entity_poly.entity_id
_entity_poly.type
_entity_poly.pdbx_seq_one_letter_code
_entity_poly.pdbx_strand_id
1 'polypeptide(L)'
;MYTIYQVQNGDTLASVASNFGISVNNLSSLNGIMVGSLLNPGDYIVVPKVQNENPYFREYVVKKGDSIYGIARANNISPSQLLRLNGLNDTDIIYPDQKIMLPRNGVSFYITESDDTLNDVTKGLNVSANELARQNGTIYLTNDQLIVYKK
;
A
#
# COMPACT_ATOMS: atom_id res chain seq x y z
N MET A 1 2.09 2.80 12.69
CA MET A 1 3.34 3.57 12.68
C MET A 1 3.00 5.04 12.90
N TYR A 2 3.86 5.80 13.58
CA TYR A 2 3.65 7.23 13.89
C TYR A 2 4.67 8.08 13.13
N THR A 3 4.36 9.37 12.96
CA THR A 3 5.28 10.37 12.39
C THR A 3 5.18 11.66 13.20
N ILE A 4 6.18 12.53 13.07
CA ILE A 4 6.15 13.88 13.62
C ILE A 4 5.46 14.80 12.59
N TYR A 5 4.53 15.60 13.08
CA TYR A 5 3.83 16.64 12.33
C TYR A 5 4.15 17.99 12.95
N GLN A 6 4.51 18.95 12.11
CA GLN A 6 4.68 20.34 12.54
C GLN A 6 3.33 21.05 12.43
N VAL A 7 2.86 21.59 13.54
CA VAL A 7 1.61 22.36 13.63
C VAL A 7 1.68 23.56 12.68
N GLN A 8 0.67 23.72 11.85
CA GLN A 8 0.52 24.81 10.90
C GLN A 8 -0.40 25.91 11.46
N ASN A 9 -0.38 27.08 10.82
CA ASN A 9 -1.28 28.16 11.22
C ASN A 9 -2.76 27.76 11.02
N GLY A 10 -3.56 27.92 12.07
CA GLY A 10 -4.98 27.52 12.09
C GLY A 10 -5.24 26.07 12.49
N ASP A 11 -4.20 25.28 12.78
CA ASP A 11 -4.39 23.92 13.29
C ASP A 11 -5.02 23.91 14.69
N THR A 12 -5.91 22.95 14.88
CA THR A 12 -6.49 22.59 16.18
C THR A 12 -6.30 21.10 16.38
N LEU A 13 -6.39 20.61 17.63
CA LEU A 13 -6.43 19.17 17.87
C LEU A 13 -7.55 18.48 17.06
N ALA A 14 -8.67 19.15 16.84
CA ALA A 14 -9.79 18.63 16.06
C ALA A 14 -9.45 18.51 14.57
N SER A 15 -8.91 19.56 13.94
CA SER A 15 -8.55 19.54 12.52
C SER A 15 -7.43 18.54 12.25
N VAL A 16 -6.41 18.50 13.12
CA VAL A 16 -5.31 17.54 12.99
C VAL A 16 -5.82 16.12 13.19
N ALA A 17 -6.59 15.83 14.24
CA ALA A 17 -7.12 14.48 14.46
C ALA A 17 -7.97 14.00 13.26
N SER A 18 -8.80 14.87 12.71
CA SER A 18 -9.59 14.59 11.51
C SER A 18 -8.71 14.31 10.28
N ASN A 19 -7.70 15.14 10.01
CA ASN A 19 -6.77 14.95 8.89
C ASN A 19 -6.01 13.62 8.97
N PHE A 20 -5.75 13.15 10.19
CA PHE A 20 -4.99 11.93 10.45
C PHE A 20 -5.87 10.71 10.76
N GLY A 21 -7.20 10.83 10.64
CA GLY A 21 -8.14 9.72 10.76
C GLY A 21 -8.23 9.11 12.16
N ILE A 22 -8.00 9.90 13.21
CA ILE A 22 -8.13 9.46 14.61
C ILE A 22 -9.03 10.40 15.41
N SER A 23 -9.47 9.96 16.59
CA SER A 23 -10.24 10.81 17.49
C SER A 23 -9.36 11.87 18.16
N VAL A 24 -9.97 12.99 18.54
CA VAL A 24 -9.32 14.06 19.31
C VAL A 24 -8.73 13.51 20.61
N ASN A 25 -9.45 12.62 21.30
CA ASN A 25 -9.00 11.99 22.53
C ASN A 25 -7.76 11.10 22.32
N ASN A 26 -7.69 10.38 21.20
CA ASN A 26 -6.52 9.57 20.87
C ASN A 26 -5.31 10.45 20.54
N LEU A 27 -5.50 11.53 19.78
CA LEU A 27 -4.43 12.47 19.45
C LEU A 27 -3.91 13.20 20.71
N SER A 28 -4.83 13.62 21.57
CA SER A 28 -4.56 14.22 22.89
C SER A 28 -3.71 13.28 23.76
N SER A 29 -4.17 12.04 23.94
CA SER A 29 -3.47 11.02 24.73
C SER A 29 -2.08 10.70 24.17
N LEU A 30 -1.95 10.61 22.85
CA LEU A 30 -0.69 10.31 22.16
C LEU A 30 0.39 11.37 22.41
N ASN A 31 -0.02 12.63 22.63
CA ASN A 31 0.89 13.75 22.78
C ASN A 31 0.97 14.32 24.20
N GLY A 32 0.18 13.78 25.14
CA GLY A 32 0.07 14.34 26.49
C GLY A 32 -0.51 15.77 26.50
N ILE A 33 -1.33 16.13 25.51
CA ILE A 33 -1.93 17.46 25.38
C ILE A 33 -3.38 17.37 25.85
N MET A 34 -3.87 18.33 26.65
CA MET A 34 -5.28 18.36 27.04
C MET A 34 -6.20 18.64 25.86
N VAL A 35 -7.37 17.99 25.85
CA VAL A 35 -8.43 18.31 24.88
C VAL A 35 -8.86 19.77 25.07
N GLY A 36 -8.87 20.54 23.98
CA GLY A 36 -9.18 21.98 24.01
C GLY A 36 -7.97 22.89 24.17
N SER A 37 -6.76 22.35 24.40
CA SER A 37 -5.53 23.14 24.32
C SER A 37 -5.32 23.69 22.91
N LEU A 38 -4.81 24.92 22.83
CA LEU A 38 -4.35 25.52 21.59
C LEU A 38 -3.06 24.83 21.13
N LEU A 39 -2.95 24.59 19.83
CA LEU A 39 -1.70 24.19 19.20
C LEU A 39 -0.99 25.45 18.71
N ASN A 40 0.30 25.63 19.02
CA ASN A 40 1.05 26.76 18.52
C ASN A 40 1.68 26.41 17.17
N PRO A 41 1.51 27.25 16.13
CA PRO A 41 2.20 27.03 14.86
C PRO A 41 3.71 26.89 15.06
N GLY A 42 4.29 25.86 14.45
CA GLY A 42 5.69 25.50 14.60
C GLY A 42 5.97 24.40 15.64
N ASP A 43 5.02 24.10 16.54
CA ASP A 43 5.14 22.99 17.48
C ASP A 43 5.20 21.64 16.74
N TYR A 44 5.83 20.65 17.35
CA TYR A 44 5.90 19.30 16.82
C TYR A 44 5.07 18.35 17.67
N ILE A 45 4.12 17.66 17.03
CA ILE A 45 3.28 16.65 17.67
C ILE A 45 3.40 15.32 16.93
N VAL A 46 3.24 14.22 17.66
CA VAL A 46 3.18 12.86 17.14
C VAL A 46 1.77 12.60 16.62
N VAL A 47 1.69 12.14 15.38
CA VAL A 47 0.44 11.75 14.72
C VAL A 47 0.59 10.33 14.16
N PRO A 48 -0.50 9.56 14.01
CA PRO A 48 -0.43 8.31 13.28
C PRO A 48 -0.01 8.61 11.85
N LYS A 49 0.75 7.71 11.23
CA LYS A 49 0.96 7.79 9.80
C LYS A 49 -0.38 7.52 9.12
N VAL A 50 -0.95 8.51 8.43
CA VAL A 50 -2.22 8.33 7.71
C VAL A 50 -2.04 7.20 6.71
N GLN A 51 -2.80 6.12 6.88
CA GLN A 51 -2.83 4.99 5.94
C GLN A 51 -3.72 5.32 4.74
N ASN A 52 -3.66 6.56 4.24
CA ASN A 52 -4.25 6.90 2.93
C ASN A 52 -3.46 6.28 1.79
N GLU A 53 -2.29 5.71 2.09
CA GLU A 53 -1.55 4.91 1.15
C GLU A 53 -2.08 3.47 1.16
N ASN A 54 -2.33 2.92 -0.03
CA ASN A 54 -2.68 1.51 -0.22
C ASN A 54 -1.71 0.62 0.62
N PRO A 55 -2.20 -0.25 1.52
CA PRO A 55 -1.35 -1.01 2.43
C PRO A 55 -0.57 -2.12 1.72
N TYR A 56 -0.96 -2.46 0.49
CA TYR A 56 -0.36 -3.52 -0.32
C TYR A 56 0.59 -2.96 -1.36
N PHE A 57 0.30 -1.77 -1.89
CA PHE A 57 1.01 -1.20 -3.03
C PHE A 57 1.51 0.22 -2.78
N ARG A 58 2.51 0.61 -3.57
CA ARG A 58 3.09 1.94 -3.58
C ARG A 58 3.32 2.37 -5.03
N GLU A 59 3.32 3.67 -5.27
CA GLU A 59 3.75 4.22 -6.55
C GLU A 59 5.28 4.19 -6.66
N TYR A 60 5.77 3.87 -7.84
CA TYR A 60 7.14 4.03 -8.28
C TYR A 60 7.18 4.92 -9.51
N VAL A 61 8.02 5.94 -9.46
CA VAL A 61 8.24 6.85 -10.58
C VAL A 61 9.38 6.29 -11.42
N VAL A 62 9.07 5.93 -12.66
CA VAL A 62 10.01 5.37 -13.63
C VAL A 62 11.13 6.37 -13.89
N LYS A 63 12.37 5.90 -13.82
CA LYS A 63 13.58 6.71 -14.05
C LYS A 63 14.12 6.51 -15.46
N LYS A 64 14.91 7.46 -15.92
CA LYS A 64 15.65 7.31 -17.19
C LYS A 64 16.52 6.04 -17.15
N GLY A 65 16.29 5.14 -18.10
CA GLY A 65 17.00 3.87 -18.23
C GLY A 65 16.32 2.68 -17.54
N ASP A 66 15.22 2.91 -16.82
CA ASP A 66 14.41 1.81 -16.28
C ASP A 66 13.72 1.03 -17.40
N SER A 67 13.47 -0.25 -17.13
CA SER A 67 12.60 -1.12 -17.93
C SER A 67 11.72 -1.92 -17.00
N ILE A 68 10.55 -2.35 -17.46
CA ILE A 68 9.65 -3.23 -16.68
C ILE A 68 10.40 -4.47 -16.17
N TYR A 69 11.20 -5.11 -17.03
CA TYR A 69 11.99 -6.29 -16.65
C TYR A 69 13.01 -5.99 -15.54
N GLY A 70 13.71 -4.85 -15.64
CA GLY A 70 14.65 -4.41 -14.62
C GLY A 70 13.97 -4.12 -13.28
N ILE A 71 12.85 -3.39 -13.32
CA ILE A 71 12.07 -3.06 -12.12
C ILE A 71 11.49 -4.32 -11.48
N ALA A 72 10.88 -5.22 -12.27
CA ALA A 72 10.29 -6.46 -11.80
C ALA A 72 11.35 -7.34 -11.10
N ARG A 73 12.51 -7.53 -11.75
CA ARG A 73 13.62 -8.29 -11.18
C ARG A 73 14.13 -7.69 -9.88
N ALA A 74 14.28 -6.37 -9.80
CA ALA A 74 14.74 -5.68 -8.59
C ALA A 74 13.77 -5.81 -7.41
N ASN A 75 12.48 -6.11 -7.68
CA ASN A 75 11.45 -6.28 -6.65
C ASN A 75 11.00 -7.75 -6.50
N ASN A 76 11.68 -8.71 -7.14
CA ASN A 76 11.34 -10.14 -7.14
C ASN A 76 9.91 -10.44 -7.63
N ILE A 77 9.47 -9.77 -8.70
CA ILE A 77 8.15 -9.92 -9.31
C ILE A 77 8.33 -10.51 -10.72
N SER A 78 7.39 -11.33 -11.19
CA SER A 78 7.34 -11.71 -12.60
C SER A 78 7.08 -10.47 -13.47
N PRO A 79 7.85 -10.23 -14.56
CA PRO A 79 7.58 -9.13 -15.49
C PRO A 79 6.13 -9.11 -16.00
N SER A 80 5.55 -10.28 -16.32
CA SER A 80 4.16 -10.39 -16.80
C SER A 80 3.15 -9.96 -15.73
N GLN A 81 3.38 -10.29 -14.47
CA GLN A 81 2.51 -9.86 -13.37
C GLN A 81 2.65 -8.37 -13.08
N LEU A 82 3.85 -7.81 -13.20
CA LEU A 82 4.05 -6.37 -13.04
C LEU A 82 3.35 -5.57 -14.14
N LEU A 83 3.38 -6.05 -15.38
CA LEU A 83 2.63 -5.48 -16.50
C LEU A 83 1.13 -5.50 -16.21
N ARG A 84 0.57 -6.68 -15.91
CA ARG A 84 -0.86 -6.85 -15.60
C ARG A 84 -1.32 -5.99 -14.42
N LEU A 85 -0.52 -5.90 -13.35
CA LEU A 85 -0.82 -5.03 -12.19
C LEU A 85 -0.98 -3.56 -12.60
N ASN A 86 -0.27 -3.15 -13.65
CA ASN A 86 -0.27 -1.79 -14.16
C ASN A 86 -1.17 -1.58 -15.39
N GLY A 87 -1.96 -2.60 -15.76
CA GLY A 87 -2.80 -2.56 -16.96
C GLY A 87 -2.02 -2.46 -18.26
N LEU A 88 -0.75 -2.89 -18.24
CA LEU A 88 0.14 -2.90 -19.40
C LEU A 88 0.22 -4.31 -20.00
N ASN A 89 0.62 -4.39 -21.27
CA ASN A 89 0.95 -5.62 -21.97
C ASN A 89 2.43 -5.62 -22.40
N ASP A 90 2.89 -6.75 -22.95
CA ASP A 90 4.30 -7.01 -23.26
C ASP A 90 4.88 -6.10 -24.35
N THR A 91 4.01 -5.51 -25.18
CA THR A 91 4.38 -4.52 -26.19
C THR A 91 4.44 -3.09 -25.69
N ASP A 92 3.92 -2.82 -24.48
CA ASP A 92 3.89 -1.47 -23.92
C ASP A 92 5.28 -0.99 -23.49
N ILE A 93 5.55 0.29 -23.73
CA ILE A 93 6.79 0.96 -23.35
C ILE A 93 6.50 1.86 -22.14
N ILE A 94 7.34 1.76 -21.11
CA ILE A 94 7.30 2.71 -19.98
C ILE A 94 8.23 3.90 -20.24
N TYR A 95 7.82 5.07 -19.76
CA TYR A 95 8.56 6.32 -19.95
C TYR A 95 9.05 6.88 -18.62
N PRO A 96 10.15 7.65 -18.60
CA PRO A 96 10.53 8.43 -17.42
C PRO A 96 9.37 9.26 -16.89
N ASP A 97 9.31 9.41 -15.57
CA ASP A 97 8.26 10.09 -14.81
C ASP A 97 6.87 9.41 -14.83
N GLN A 98 6.70 8.33 -15.59
CA GLN A 98 5.51 7.48 -15.50
C GLN A 98 5.42 6.86 -14.11
N LYS A 99 4.22 6.89 -13.53
CA LYS A 99 3.93 6.20 -12.29
C LYS A 99 3.48 4.76 -12.59
N ILE A 100 4.10 3.81 -11.91
CA ILE A 100 3.68 2.42 -11.89
C ILE A 100 3.48 1.95 -10.44
N MET A 101 2.56 1.04 -10.23
CA MET A 101 2.26 0.40 -8.97
C MET A 101 3.22 -0.77 -8.73
N LEU A 102 3.82 -0.79 -7.53
CA LEU A 102 4.65 -1.88 -7.02
C LEU A 102 4.11 -2.36 -5.67
N PRO A 103 4.28 -3.65 -5.34
CA PRO A 103 3.98 -4.11 -3.98
C PRO A 103 4.90 -3.42 -2.96
N ARG A 104 4.38 -3.27 -1.74
CA ARG A 104 5.18 -2.88 -0.58
C ARG A 104 6.06 -4.04 -0.12
N ASN A 105 7.08 -3.71 0.67
CA ASN A 105 7.96 -4.74 1.21
C ASN A 105 7.17 -5.74 2.08
N GLY A 106 7.44 -7.02 1.92
CA GLY A 106 6.71 -8.12 2.59
C GLY A 106 5.32 -8.41 2.01
N VAL A 107 4.89 -7.69 0.96
CA VAL A 107 3.65 -7.98 0.24
C VAL A 107 4.00 -8.68 -1.07
N SER A 108 3.38 -9.82 -1.29
CA SER A 108 3.35 -10.51 -2.58
C SER A 108 1.93 -10.43 -3.15
N PHE A 109 1.81 -10.59 -4.46
CA PHE A 109 0.53 -10.60 -5.12
C PHE A 109 0.52 -11.61 -6.25
N TYR A 110 -0.69 -12.00 -6.66
CA TYR A 110 -0.93 -12.83 -7.81
C TYR A 110 -2.22 -12.34 -8.48
N ILE A 111 -2.21 -12.23 -9.82
CA ILE A 111 -3.41 -11.89 -10.58
C ILE A 111 -3.88 -13.16 -11.24
N THR A 112 -5.07 -13.61 -10.87
CA THR A 112 -5.61 -14.89 -11.30
C THR A 112 -5.94 -14.91 -12.79
N GLU A 113 -5.93 -16.12 -13.35
CA GLU A 113 -6.26 -16.47 -14.72
C GLU A 113 -7.52 -17.34 -14.74
N SER A 114 -8.14 -17.49 -15.90
CA SER A 114 -9.46 -18.12 -16.03
C SER A 114 -9.52 -19.60 -15.63
N ASP A 115 -8.39 -20.29 -15.67
CA ASP A 115 -8.22 -21.70 -15.34
C ASP A 115 -7.61 -21.94 -13.95
N ASP A 116 -7.35 -20.88 -13.19
CA ASP A 116 -6.80 -20.99 -11.85
C ASP A 116 -7.77 -21.68 -10.88
N THR A 117 -7.24 -22.66 -10.15
CA THR A 117 -7.88 -23.19 -8.95
C THR A 117 -7.17 -22.69 -7.70
N LEU A 118 -7.91 -22.59 -6.59
CA LEU A 118 -7.30 -22.21 -5.31
C LEU A 118 -6.14 -23.15 -4.93
N ASN A 119 -6.25 -24.44 -5.23
CA ASN A 119 -5.21 -25.42 -4.93
C ASN A 119 -3.94 -25.21 -5.78
N ASP A 120 -4.08 -24.93 -7.07
CA ASP A 120 -2.94 -24.74 -7.96
C ASP A 120 -2.19 -23.45 -7.64
N VAL A 121 -2.94 -22.37 -7.42
CA VAL A 121 -2.40 -21.07 -7.00
C VAL A 121 -1.68 -21.21 -5.66
N THR A 122 -2.34 -21.76 -4.64
CA THR A 122 -1.73 -21.88 -3.29
C THR A 122 -0.46 -22.72 -3.28
N LYS A 123 -0.42 -23.79 -4.07
CA LYS A 123 0.78 -24.61 -4.28
C LYS A 123 1.91 -23.83 -4.94
N GLY A 124 1.61 -23.08 -6.02
CA GLY A 124 2.59 -22.26 -6.73
C GLY A 124 3.13 -21.10 -5.87
N LEU A 125 2.28 -20.48 -5.05
CA LEU A 125 2.66 -19.40 -4.15
C LEU A 125 3.36 -19.88 -2.87
N ASN A 126 3.31 -21.18 -2.59
CA ASN A 126 3.75 -21.81 -1.34
C ASN A 126 3.07 -21.17 -0.10
N VAL A 127 1.74 -21.07 -0.15
CA VAL A 127 0.88 -20.51 0.91
C VAL A 127 -0.29 -21.46 1.13
N SER A 128 -0.85 -21.57 2.34
CA SER A 128 -2.05 -22.41 2.54
C SER A 128 -3.31 -21.73 2.00
N ALA A 129 -4.27 -22.53 1.50
CA ALA A 129 -5.56 -22.04 1.03
C ALA A 129 -6.32 -21.24 2.10
N ASN A 130 -6.30 -21.72 3.36
CA ASN A 130 -6.94 -21.03 4.48
C ASN A 130 -6.29 -19.67 4.76
N GLU A 131 -4.97 -19.58 4.69
CA GLU A 131 -4.25 -18.32 4.89
C GLU A 131 -4.56 -17.32 3.77
N LEU A 132 -4.48 -17.78 2.52
CA LEU A 132 -4.76 -16.96 1.35
C LEU A 132 -6.21 -16.44 1.40
N ALA A 133 -7.16 -17.32 1.72
CA ALA A 133 -8.56 -16.95 1.84
C ALA A 133 -8.82 -15.94 2.96
N ARG A 134 -8.19 -16.13 4.13
CA ARG A 134 -8.30 -15.20 5.27
C ARG A 134 -7.76 -13.82 4.92
N GLN A 135 -6.63 -13.73 4.21
CA GLN A 135 -6.03 -12.45 3.83
C GLN A 135 -6.82 -11.70 2.75
N ASN A 136 -7.58 -12.42 1.91
CA ASN A 136 -8.32 -11.85 0.78
C ASN A 136 -9.84 -11.82 0.98
N GLY A 137 -10.35 -12.37 2.09
CA GLY A 137 -11.78 -12.38 2.41
C GLY A 137 -12.63 -13.22 1.44
N THR A 138 -12.02 -14.18 0.71
CA THR A 138 -12.69 -15.02 -0.29
C THR A 138 -12.12 -16.42 -0.31
N ILE A 139 -12.95 -17.41 -0.64
CA ILE A 139 -12.52 -18.79 -0.90
C ILE A 139 -12.60 -19.15 -2.40
N TYR A 140 -13.06 -18.22 -3.23
CA TYR A 140 -13.21 -18.39 -4.68
C TYR A 140 -12.27 -17.44 -5.41
N LEU A 141 -11.70 -17.96 -6.50
CA LEU A 141 -10.91 -17.18 -7.44
C LEU A 141 -11.79 -16.83 -8.65
N THR A 142 -11.74 -15.58 -9.09
CA THR A 142 -12.36 -15.12 -10.35
C THR A 142 -11.27 -14.73 -11.34
N ASN A 143 -11.54 -14.70 -12.64
CA ASN A 143 -10.54 -14.23 -13.62
C ASN A 143 -10.12 -12.77 -13.35
N ASP A 144 -8.83 -12.46 -13.57
CA ASP A 144 -8.22 -11.13 -13.35
C ASP A 144 -8.38 -10.56 -11.93
N GLN A 145 -8.59 -11.43 -10.94
CA GLN A 145 -8.65 -11.04 -9.55
C GLN A 145 -7.26 -10.80 -8.99
N LEU A 146 -7.07 -9.63 -8.38
CA LEU A 146 -5.89 -9.33 -7.62
C LEU A 146 -5.96 -9.99 -6.23
N ILE A 147 -5.09 -10.97 -6.01
CA ILE A 147 -4.87 -11.62 -4.73
C ILE A 147 -3.60 -11.06 -4.10
N VAL A 148 -3.67 -10.65 -2.84
CA VAL A 148 -2.54 -10.15 -2.06
C VAL A 148 -2.24 -11.08 -0.89
N TYR A 149 -0.98 -11.27 -0.57
CA TYR A 149 -0.59 -12.10 0.55
C TYR A 149 0.75 -11.66 1.13
N LYS A 150 0.88 -11.80 2.44
CA LYS A 150 2.13 -11.59 3.17
C LYS A 150 2.75 -12.94 3.51
N LYS A 151 4.01 -13.12 3.14
CA LYS A 151 4.82 -14.29 3.53
C LYS A 151 5.34 -14.13 4.95
#